data_AF-A0A1B8ZVX2-F1
#
_entry.id   AF-A0A1B8ZVX2-F1
#
_cell.length_a   1.000
_cell.length_b   1.000
_cell.length_c   1.000
_cell.angle_alpha   90.00
_cell.angle_beta   90.00
_cell.angle_gamma   90.00
#
_symmetry.space_group_name_H-M   'P 1'
#
loop_
_entity.id
_entity.type
_entity.pdbx_description
1 polymer ?
#
loop_
_entity_poly.entity_id
_entity_poly.type
_entity_poly.pdbx_seq_one_letter_code
_entity_poly.pdbx_strand_id
1 'polypeptide(L)'
;MNFKFIRNSRYESKFLHSKIYVIDRRVAYLGSLNYTRSGFTTNFESRIRITQKEKVNELIHFVHDIFEDNVNLKKHELFYLGKRVYREELY
;
A
#
# COMPACT_ATOMS: atom_id res chain seq x y z
N MET A 1 -4.20 12.10 -13.75
CA MET A 1 -3.03 11.54 -13.04
C MET A 1 -2.54 10.31 -13.76
N ASN A 2 -1.23 10.11 -13.82
CA ASN A 2 -0.56 8.91 -14.32
C ASN A 2 0.36 8.44 -13.18
N PHE A 3 0.19 7.20 -12.72
CA PHE A 3 0.95 6.65 -11.59
C PHE A 3 2.19 5.95 -12.12
N LYS A 4 3.38 6.36 -11.65
CA LYS A 4 4.66 5.77 -12.05
C LYS A 4 5.55 5.59 -10.84
N PHE A 5 6.26 4.46 -10.79
CA PHE A 5 7.29 4.22 -9.79
C PHE A 5 8.64 4.61 -10.37
N ILE A 6 9.39 5.48 -9.68
CA ILE A 6 10.73 5.90 -10.10
C ILE A 6 11.76 5.06 -9.34
N ARG A 7 12.56 4.29 -10.09
CA ARG A 7 13.67 3.51 -9.55
C ARG A 7 14.93 4.37 -9.55
N ASN A 8 15.63 4.43 -8.42
CA ASN A 8 16.99 4.98 -8.38
C ASN A 8 17.94 3.79 -8.18
N SER A 9 18.73 3.47 -9.21
CA SER A 9 19.62 2.30 -9.25
C SER A 9 20.84 2.40 -8.33
N ARG A 10 21.05 3.52 -7.63
CA ARG A 10 22.25 3.77 -6.82
C ARG A 10 22.15 3.36 -5.34
N TYR A 11 21.00 2.88 -4.87
CA TYR A 11 20.81 2.49 -3.47
C TYR A 11 20.10 1.12 -3.39
N GLU A 12 20.76 0.12 -2.80
CA GLU A 12 20.34 -1.29 -2.75
C GLU A 12 19.08 -1.59 -1.93
N SER A 13 18.46 -0.61 -1.28
CA SER A 13 17.23 -0.85 -0.52
C SER A 13 16.51 0.47 -0.27
N LYS A 14 15.47 0.76 -1.05
CA LYS A 14 14.48 1.78 -0.67
C LYS A 14 13.16 1.09 -0.34
N PHE A 15 12.82 1.13 0.94
CA PHE A 15 11.54 0.68 1.46
C PHE A 15 10.38 1.47 0.84
N LEU A 16 9.25 0.79 0.61
CA LEU A 16 8.01 1.42 0.17
C LEU A 16 7.53 2.43 1.22
N HIS A 17 7.47 3.71 0.87
CA HIS A 17 7.00 4.80 1.75
C HIS A 17 5.72 5.50 1.25
N SER A 18 5.08 4.92 0.24
CA SER A 18 3.78 5.39 -0.27
C SER A 18 2.67 5.02 0.70
N LYS A 19 1.77 5.97 1.01
CA LYS A 19 0.54 5.71 1.78
C LYS A 19 -0.63 5.80 0.83
N ILE A 20 -1.21 4.66 0.54
CA ILE A 20 -2.29 4.49 -0.43
C ILE A 20 -3.37 3.66 0.23
N TYR A 21 -4.60 4.15 0.20
CA TYR A 21 -5.79 3.44 0.67
C TYR A 21 -6.73 3.29 -0.51
N VAL A 22 -7.13 2.06 -0.83
CA VAL A 22 -8.16 1.78 -1.83
C VAL A 22 -9.29 1.02 -1.14
N ILE A 23 -10.51 1.53 -1.27
CA ILE A 23 -11.69 0.98 -0.59
C ILE A 23 -12.73 0.60 -1.64
N ASP A 24 -13.14 -0.67 -1.62
CA ASP A 24 -14.17 -1.27 -2.48
C ASP A 24 -13.99 -1.04 -3.98
N ARG A 25 -12.76 -0.72 -4.42
CA ARG A 25 -12.47 -0.28 -5.80
C ARG A 25 -13.32 0.92 -6.25
N ARG A 26 -13.82 1.72 -5.29
CA ARG A 26 -14.71 2.87 -5.52
C ARG A 26 -14.06 4.20 -5.15
N VAL A 27 -13.23 4.19 -4.11
CA VAL A 27 -12.53 5.39 -3.64
C VAL A 27 -11.09 5.05 -3.31
N ALA A 28 -10.20 5.97 -3.64
CA ALA A 28 -8.81 5.90 -3.20
C ALA A 28 -8.37 7.18 -2.52
N TYR A 29 -7.44 7.04 -1.58
CA TYR A 29 -6.74 8.14 -0.91
C TYR A 29 -5.25 7.94 -1.07
N LEU A 30 -4.55 8.99 -1.47
CA LEU A 30 -3.09 9.06 -1.49
C LEU A 30 -2.64 10.34 -0.80
N GLY A 31 -1.51 10.30 -0.10
CA GLY A 31 -0.98 11.48 0.56
C GLY A 31 0.00 11.15 1.69
N SER A 32 0.05 12.02 2.69
CA SER A 32 0.97 11.89 3.82
C SER A 32 0.45 10.99 4.95
N LEU A 33 -0.87 10.73 4.99
CA LEU A 33 -1.53 10.02 6.09
C LEU A 33 -1.01 8.58 6.26
N ASN A 34 -0.31 8.34 7.36
CA ASN A 34 0.11 7.01 7.81
C ASN A 34 -1.03 6.24 8.48
N TYR A 35 -0.99 4.91 8.41
CA TYR A 35 -1.96 4.04 9.10
C TYR A 35 -1.62 3.92 10.59
N THR A 36 -1.69 5.03 11.30
CA THR A 36 -1.44 5.13 12.74
C THR A 36 -2.53 5.97 13.40
N ARG A 37 -2.77 5.77 14.70
CA ARG A 37 -3.78 6.56 15.44
C ARG A 37 -3.55 8.06 15.24
N SER A 38 -2.31 8.52 15.35
CA SER A 38 -1.95 9.93 15.18
C SER A 38 -2.20 10.43 13.76
N GLY A 39 -1.91 9.62 12.73
CA GLY A 39 -2.21 9.95 11.33
C GLY A 39 -3.71 10.20 11.07
N PHE A 40 -4.60 9.54 11.82
CA PHE A 40 -6.04 9.73 11.71
C PHE A 40 -6.64 10.79 12.65
N THR A 41 -5.91 11.24 13.68
CA THR A 41 -6.51 12.04 14.77
C THR A 41 -5.78 13.33 15.12
N THR A 42 -4.46 13.37 15.01
CA THR A 42 -3.65 14.48 15.55
C THR A 42 -2.74 15.13 14.52
N ASN A 43 -2.22 14.36 13.57
CA ASN A 43 -1.28 14.88 12.59
C ASN A 43 -2.00 15.78 11.59
N PHE A 44 -1.30 16.84 11.17
CA PHE A 44 -1.73 17.64 10.04
C PHE A 44 -1.32 16.93 8.74
N GLU A 45 -2.25 16.15 8.19
CA GLU A 45 -2.03 15.32 7.01
C GLU A 45 -2.75 15.88 5.78
N SER A 46 -2.09 15.80 4.62
CA SER A 46 -2.73 16.11 3.33
C SER A 46 -3.05 14.82 2.57
N ARG A 47 -4.20 14.83 1.88
CA ARG A 47 -4.69 13.68 1.10
C ARG A 47 -5.43 14.15 -0.14
N ILE A 48 -5.24 13.42 -1.23
CA ILE A 48 -6.05 13.52 -2.44
C ILE A 48 -7.05 12.37 -2.42
N ARG A 49 -8.34 12.70 -2.52
CA ARG A 49 -9.43 11.73 -2.70
C ARG A 49 -9.71 11.55 -4.19
N ILE A 50 -9.70 10.30 -4.63
CA ILE A 50 -10.03 9.91 -6.01
C ILE A 50 -11.27 9.04 -6.00
N THR A 51 -12.28 9.40 -6.79
CA THR A 51 -13.54 8.65 -6.94
C THR A 51 -13.86 8.27 -8.39
N GLN A 52 -13.07 8.76 -9.35
CA GLN A 52 -13.19 8.39 -10.76
C GLN A 52 -12.75 6.94 -10.92
N LYS A 53 -13.66 6.07 -11.37
CA LYS A 53 -13.48 4.61 -11.43
C LYS A 53 -12.22 4.23 -12.21
N GLU A 54 -11.98 4.91 -13.33
CA GLU A 54 -10.84 4.69 -14.22
C GLU A 54 -9.54 5.00 -13.48
N LYS A 55 -9.49 6.09 -12.72
CA LYS A 55 -8.31 6.49 -11.93
C LYS A 55 -8.09 5.62 -10.70
N VAL A 56 -9.15 5.14 -10.06
CA VAL A 56 -9.04 4.15 -8.99
C VAL A 56 -8.46 2.84 -9.55
N ASN A 57 -8.93 2.38 -10.72
CA ASN A 57 -8.39 1.19 -11.36
C ASN A 57 -6.92 1.36 -11.77
N GLU A 58 -6.53 2.51 -12.36
CA GLU A 58 -5.11 2.81 -12.65
C GLU A 58 -4.23 2.71 -11.39
N LEU A 59 -4.71 3.21 -10.26
CA LEU A 59 -3.98 3.13 -8.99
C LEU A 59 -3.92 1.69 -8.44
N ILE A 60 -4.99 0.90 -8.60
CA ILE A 60 -5.01 -0.51 -8.23
C ILE A 60 -3.93 -1.28 -9.01
N HIS A 61 -3.85 -1.09 -10.33
CA HIS A 61 -2.82 -1.72 -11.16
C HIS A 61 -1.42 -1.32 -10.71
N PHE A 62 -1.19 -0.03 -10.47
CA PHE A 62 0.07 0.46 -9.94
C PHE A 62 0.46 -0.19 -8.60
N VAL A 63 -0.49 -0.37 -7.68
CA VAL A 63 -0.25 -1.03 -6.41
C VAL A 63 0.06 -2.52 -6.60
N HIS A 64 -0.64 -3.21 -7.50
CA HIS A 64 -0.31 -4.60 -7.85
C HIS A 64 1.11 -4.73 -8.42
N ASP A 65 1.50 -3.85 -9.34
CA ASP A 65 2.85 -3.85 -9.92
C ASP A 65 3.94 -3.66 -8.85
N ILE A 66 3.66 -2.88 -7.79
CA ILE A 66 4.56 -2.76 -6.63
C ILE A 66 4.67 -4.10 -5.88
N PHE A 67 3.55 -4.78 -5.64
CA PHE A 67 3.55 -6.04 -4.87
C PHE A 67 4.15 -7.22 -5.62
N GLU A 68 4.08 -7.23 -6.95
CA GLU A 68 4.71 -8.26 -7.80
C GLU A 68 6.23 -8.02 -7.97
N ASP A 69 6.76 -6.87 -7.50
CA ASP A 69 8.20 -6.60 -7.47
C ASP A 69 8.90 -7.41 -6.36
N ASN A 70 9.17 -8.68 -6.67
CA ASN A 70 9.85 -9.64 -5.80
C ASN A 70 11.32 -9.31 -5.50
N VAL A 71 11.88 -8.25 -6.10
CA VAL A 71 13.28 -7.83 -5.87
C VAL A 71 13.39 -7.03 -4.57
N ASN A 72 12.39 -6.19 -4.26
CA ASN A 72 12.46 -5.25 -3.12
C ASN A 72 11.38 -5.47 -2.06
N LEU A 73 10.34 -6.26 -2.37
CA LEU A 73 9.26 -6.58 -1.44
C LEU A 73 9.18 -8.10 -1.26
N LYS A 74 9.51 -8.59 -0.06
CA LYS A 74 9.11 -9.94 0.32
C LYS A 74 7.62 -9.92 0.64
N LYS A 75 6.82 -10.42 -0.29
CA LYS A 75 5.39 -10.60 -0.08
C LYS A 75 5.17 -11.57 1.09
N HIS A 76 4.52 -11.09 2.13
CA HIS A 76 4.05 -11.91 3.24
C HIS A 76 2.53 -11.86 3.24
N GLU A 77 1.91 -12.93 2.74
CA GLU A 77 0.47 -13.09 2.88
C GLU A 77 0.09 -13.15 4.36
N LEU A 78 -1.06 -12.55 4.71
CA LEU A 78 -1.57 -12.49 6.08
C LEU A 78 -1.67 -13.87 6.74
N PHE A 79 -2.00 -14.91 5.98
CA PHE A 79 -2.08 -16.27 6.50
C PHE A 79 -0.72 -16.82 6.97
N TYR A 80 0.41 -16.39 6.37
CA TYR A 80 1.75 -16.76 6.86
C TYR A 80 2.07 -16.11 8.20
N LEU A 81 1.58 -14.89 8.43
CA LEU A 81 1.72 -14.21 9.72
C LEU A 81 0.86 -14.88 10.78
N GLY A 82 -0.38 -15.24 10.44
CA GLY A 82 -1.29 -15.98 11.31
C GLY A 82 -0.63 -17.24 11.89
N LYS A 83 -0.06 -18.10 11.03
CA LYS A 83 0.65 -19.33 11.46
C LYS A 83 1.89 -19.09 12.32
N ARG A 84 2.53 -17.93 12.19
CA ARG A 84 3.71 -17.57 13.01
C ARG A 84 3.34 -17.06 14.39
N VAL A 85 2.16 -16.44 14.52
CA VAL A 85 1.71 -15.79 15.75
C VAL A 85 0.74 -16.68 16.53
N TYR A 86 0.01 -17.55 15.84
CA TYR A 86 -0.99 -18.45 16.40
C TYR A 86 -0.69 -19.89 15.98
N ARG A 87 -0.80 -20.81 16.93
CA ARG A 87 -0.84 -22.25 16.64
C ARG A 87 -2.25 -22.56 16.14
N GLU A 88 -2.39 -22.94 14.87
CA GLU A 88 -3.67 -23.44 14.36
C GLU A 88 -4.01 -24.73 15.11
N GLU A 89 -5.13 -24.75 15.84
CA GLU A 89 -5.69 -26.00 16.37
C GLU A 89 -6.19 -26.84 15.19
N LEU A 90 -5.58 -28.01 15.02
CA LEU A 90 -6.09 -29.02 14.11
C LEU A 90 -7.34 -29.62 14.74
N TYR A 91 -8.51 -29.27 14.22
CA TYR A 91 -9.75 -30.01 14.46
C TYR A 91 -9.79 -31.26 13.59
#